data_AF-W6LET7-F1
#
_entry.id   AF-W6LET7-F1
#
_cell.length_a   1.000
_cell.length_b   1.000
_cell.length_c   1.000
_cell.angle_alpha   90.00
_cell.angle_beta   90.00
_cell.angle_gamma   90.00
#
_symmetry.space_group_name_H-M   'P 1'
#
loop_
_entity.id
_entity.type
_entity.pdbx_description
1 polymer ?
#
loop_
_entity_poly.entity_id
_entity_poly.type
_entity_poly.pdbx_seq_one_letter_code
_entity_poly.pdbx_strand_id
1 'polypeptide(L)'
;MKRLVYGNLFTFPNGVTLAIMVCYICQAFPHNSPSFLFRYFFSYFSEYLPSYVLDSKPIFITPSLQPQKIRIDGVPHCWNPNRASCKEEVFPVLNPAYPYVNAAHAVGRCGLQHFYDEIVRAQKLLHAHPEGLPMSQIWEPYSICKNFSQFVAIHVSCVAAVEEECERAFGIWKGLVESKLRFFVYAMECTVDVRPFPKIFLLNTRVDNCNNGDYLRKSVYFFGLKLRECMGSNNLHSLTLVSHEFVASSFAEMMCAVSEGMNSSSGVPLPYQPQIMLDPSFSLHSVHEDDFVREFGDHLN
;
A
#
# COMPACT_ATOMS: atom_id res chain seq x y z
N MET A 1 -12.57 2.30 -6.31
CA MET A 1 -11.58 1.20 -6.28
C MET A 1 -12.16 0.03 -5.48
N LYS A 2 -12.76 -0.99 -6.13
CA LYS A 2 -13.69 -1.92 -5.45
C LYS A 2 -13.03 -3.08 -4.71
N ARG A 3 -11.88 -3.57 -5.19
CA ARG A 3 -11.17 -4.74 -4.62
C ARG A 3 -10.02 -4.39 -3.66
N LEU A 4 -9.80 -3.10 -3.42
CA LEU A 4 -8.83 -2.59 -2.44
C LEU A 4 -7.36 -3.05 -2.66
N VAL A 5 -6.90 -3.22 -3.91
CA VAL A 5 -5.53 -3.67 -4.27
C VAL A 5 -4.78 -2.70 -5.20
N TYR A 6 -4.88 -1.39 -4.95
CA TYR A 6 -4.30 -0.34 -5.80
C TYR A 6 -3.80 0.83 -4.98
N GLY A 7 -2.69 1.44 -5.40
CA GLY A 7 -2.20 2.68 -4.81
C GLY A 7 -0.88 2.51 -4.07
N ASN A 8 0.04 3.41 -4.43
CA ASN A 8 1.43 3.40 -3.98
C ASN A 8 1.58 3.64 -2.47
N LEU A 9 0.69 4.47 -1.91
CA LEU A 9 0.68 4.81 -0.48
C LEU A 9 0.57 3.56 0.41
N PHE A 10 -0.15 2.56 -0.08
CA PHE A 10 -0.50 1.35 0.65
C PHE A 10 0.23 0.12 0.12
N THR A 11 1.37 0.32 -0.54
CA THR A 11 2.24 -0.76 -1.04
C THR A 11 1.58 -1.68 -2.07
N PHE A 12 0.63 -1.16 -2.86
CA PHE A 12 -0.01 -1.85 -3.98
C PHE A 12 0.47 -1.31 -5.33
N PRO A 13 0.28 -2.07 -6.43
CA PRO A 13 0.49 -1.57 -7.78
C PRO A 13 -0.23 -0.24 -8.02
N ASN A 14 0.47 0.72 -8.63
CA ASN A 14 -0.08 2.02 -8.98
C ASN A 14 -0.58 2.04 -10.44
N GLY A 15 -1.12 3.18 -10.88
CA GLY A 15 -1.67 3.32 -12.24
C GLY A 15 -0.65 3.02 -13.36
N VAL A 16 0.60 3.44 -13.19
CA VAL A 16 1.67 3.21 -14.17
C VAL A 16 2.01 1.72 -14.22
N THR A 17 2.15 1.06 -13.06
CA THR A 17 2.37 -0.38 -12.97
C THR A 17 1.30 -1.16 -13.74
N LEU A 18 0.01 -0.90 -13.45
CA LEU A 18 -1.08 -1.61 -14.11
C LEU A 18 -1.16 -1.31 -15.61
N ALA A 19 -0.89 -0.07 -16.04
CA ALA A 19 -0.88 0.29 -17.45
C ALA A 19 0.20 -0.46 -18.23
N ILE A 20 1.41 -0.60 -17.66
CA ILE A 20 2.49 -1.39 -18.26
C ILE A 20 2.10 -2.87 -18.36
N MET A 21 1.53 -3.45 -17.30
CA MET A 21 1.04 -4.83 -17.32
C MET A 21 -0.03 -5.07 -18.40
N VAL A 22 -0.99 -4.15 -18.55
CA VAL A 22 -2.01 -4.24 -19.61
C VAL A 22 -1.37 -4.11 -21.00
N CYS A 23 -0.46 -3.14 -21.18
CA CYS A 23 0.25 -2.94 -22.44
C CYS A 23 1.05 -4.18 -22.85
N TYR A 24 1.71 -4.84 -21.89
CA TYR A 24 2.43 -6.10 -22.11
C TYR A 24 1.53 -7.18 -22.73
N ILE A 25 0.30 -7.33 -22.24
CA ILE A 25 -0.68 -8.26 -22.81
C ILE A 25 -1.15 -7.80 -24.20
N CYS A 26 -1.42 -6.50 -24.38
CA CYS A 26 -1.82 -5.96 -25.68
C CYS A 26 -0.75 -6.17 -26.76
N GLN A 27 0.53 -6.05 -26.43
CA GLN A 27 1.65 -6.29 -27.36
C GLN A 27 1.73 -7.76 -27.80
N ALA A 28 1.41 -8.70 -26.91
CA ALA A 28 1.38 -10.13 -27.25
C ALA A 28 0.20 -10.49 -28.17
N PHE A 29 -0.90 -9.73 -28.14
CA PHE A 29 -2.15 -10.03 -28.86
C PHE A 29 -2.77 -8.81 -29.55
N PRO A 30 -2.08 -8.17 -30.52
CA PRO A 30 -2.44 -6.85 -31.06
C PRO A 30 -3.78 -6.79 -31.81
N HIS A 31 -4.29 -7.93 -32.28
CA HIS A 31 -5.53 -8.02 -33.07
C HIS A 31 -6.71 -8.63 -32.31
N ASN A 32 -6.56 -8.92 -31.02
CA ASN A 32 -7.60 -9.55 -30.23
C ASN A 32 -8.59 -8.53 -29.63
N SER A 33 -9.80 -9.00 -29.34
CA SER A 33 -10.84 -8.18 -28.73
C SER A 33 -10.49 -7.80 -27.28
N PRO A 34 -11.00 -6.66 -26.77
CA PRO A 34 -10.83 -6.29 -25.36
C PRO A 34 -11.28 -7.38 -24.39
N SER A 35 -12.35 -8.12 -24.70
CA SER A 35 -12.84 -9.24 -23.88
C SER A 35 -11.85 -10.39 -23.79
N PHE A 36 -11.18 -10.72 -24.90
CA PHE A 36 -10.10 -11.70 -24.90
C PHE A 36 -8.91 -11.20 -24.07
N LEU A 37 -8.45 -9.97 -24.32
CA LEU A 37 -7.31 -9.38 -23.60
C LEU A 37 -7.57 -9.33 -22.09
N PHE A 38 -8.80 -8.99 -21.69
CA PHE A 38 -9.21 -8.97 -20.29
C PHE A 38 -9.13 -10.36 -19.66
N ARG A 39 -9.67 -11.41 -20.31
CA ARG A 39 -9.55 -12.80 -19.83
C ARG A 39 -8.11 -13.24 -19.74
N TYR A 40 -7.35 -12.97 -20.80
CA TYR A 40 -5.96 -13.38 -20.89
C TYR A 40 -5.08 -12.67 -19.86
N PHE A 41 -5.34 -11.41 -19.54
CA PHE A 41 -4.64 -10.69 -18.47
C PHE A 41 -4.70 -11.47 -17.15
N PHE A 42 -5.90 -11.85 -16.71
CA PHE A 42 -6.05 -12.58 -15.46
C PHE A 42 -5.48 -13.99 -15.53
N SER A 43 -5.64 -14.69 -16.66
CA SER A 43 -5.03 -16.00 -16.86
C SER A 43 -3.50 -15.93 -16.77
N TYR A 44 -2.90 -15.05 -17.58
CA TYR A 44 -1.46 -14.88 -17.65
C TYR A 44 -0.88 -14.47 -16.30
N PHE A 45 -1.41 -13.43 -15.66
CA PHE A 45 -0.84 -12.97 -14.39
C PHE A 45 -1.14 -13.92 -13.23
N SER A 46 -2.18 -14.76 -13.31
CA SER A 46 -2.40 -15.82 -12.33
C SER A 46 -1.37 -16.95 -12.40
N GLU A 47 -0.64 -17.08 -13.52
CA GLU A 47 0.44 -18.06 -13.76
C GLU A 47 1.84 -17.44 -13.73
N TYR A 48 1.95 -16.16 -14.08
CA TYR A 48 3.20 -15.40 -14.07
C TYR A 48 3.62 -14.97 -12.66
N LEU A 49 2.66 -14.54 -11.82
CA LEU A 49 2.91 -14.13 -10.44
C LEU A 49 3.06 -15.26 -9.39
N PRO A 50 2.46 -16.47 -9.49
CA PRO A 50 2.67 -17.53 -8.51
C PRO A 50 4.08 -18.08 -8.58
N SER A 51 4.90 -17.55 -7.71
CA SER A 51 6.07 -18.19 -7.15
C SER A 51 6.36 -17.39 -5.89
N TYR A 52 6.62 -18.06 -4.79
CA TYR A 52 7.07 -17.46 -3.55
C TYR A 52 8.42 -16.75 -3.82
N VAL A 53 8.35 -15.48 -4.24
CA VAL A 53 9.31 -14.36 -4.20
C VAL A 53 10.80 -14.74 -4.15
N LEU A 54 11.35 -15.36 -5.20
CA LEU A 54 12.80 -15.57 -5.29
C LEU A 54 13.44 -15.07 -6.60
N ASP A 55 12.73 -15.08 -7.73
CA ASP A 55 13.26 -14.59 -9.01
C ASP A 55 12.15 -14.00 -9.90
N SER A 56 11.53 -12.89 -9.47
CA SER A 56 10.54 -12.18 -10.29
C SER A 56 11.19 -11.66 -11.57
N LYS A 57 10.81 -12.22 -12.72
CA LYS A 57 11.23 -11.69 -14.04
C LYS A 57 10.69 -10.26 -14.20
N PRO A 58 11.44 -9.35 -14.84
CA PRO A 58 10.94 -8.01 -15.10
C PRO A 58 9.83 -8.02 -16.15
N ILE A 59 8.78 -7.23 -15.92
CA ILE A 59 7.79 -6.87 -16.94
C ILE A 59 8.27 -5.58 -17.61
N PHE A 60 8.47 -5.62 -18.94
CA PHE A 60 8.86 -4.47 -19.74
C PHE A 60 8.20 -4.54 -21.12
N ILE A 61 7.95 -3.38 -21.72
CA ILE A 61 7.20 -3.22 -22.97
C ILE A 61 8.06 -2.60 -24.09
N THR A 62 9.37 -2.54 -23.89
CA THR A 62 10.35 -2.06 -24.86
C THR A 62 11.00 -3.24 -25.60
N PRO A 63 11.51 -3.05 -26.84
CA PRO A 63 12.19 -4.13 -27.57
C PRO A 63 13.46 -4.64 -26.87
N SER A 64 14.12 -3.81 -26.07
CA SER A 64 15.26 -4.20 -25.25
C SER A 64 15.38 -3.31 -24.00
N LEU A 65 16.10 -3.80 -23.00
CA LEU A 65 16.48 -3.05 -21.79
C LEU A 65 17.92 -2.53 -21.87
N GLN A 66 18.48 -2.37 -23.09
CA GLN A 66 19.86 -1.93 -23.22
C GLN A 66 20.03 -0.49 -22.71
N PRO A 67 20.95 -0.24 -21.75
CA PRO A 67 21.23 1.11 -21.30
C PRO A 67 21.84 1.92 -22.45
N GLN A 68 21.67 3.24 -22.41
CA GLN A 68 22.38 4.13 -23.33
C GLN A 68 23.89 3.94 -23.16
N LYS A 69 24.64 4.00 -24.27
CA LYS A 69 26.11 3.87 -24.27
C LYS A 69 26.78 5.00 -23.49
N ILE A 70 26.14 6.17 -23.44
CA ILE A 70 26.64 7.35 -22.74
C ILE A 70 25.83 7.50 -21.45
N ARG A 71 26.52 7.51 -20.31
CA ARG A 71 25.92 7.83 -19.02
C ARG A 71 25.68 9.33 -18.96
N ILE A 72 24.46 9.72 -18.57
CA ILE A 72 24.13 11.10 -18.26
C ILE A 72 24.28 11.28 -16.75
N ASP A 73 25.13 12.21 -16.33
CA ASP A 73 25.32 12.49 -14.91
C ASP A 73 24.04 13.03 -14.27
N GLY A 74 23.78 12.63 -13.02
CA GLY A 74 22.56 12.95 -12.30
C GLY A 74 21.34 12.06 -12.63
N VAL A 75 21.42 11.22 -13.67
CA VAL A 75 20.33 10.28 -14.01
C VAL A 75 20.51 8.96 -13.23
N PRO A 76 19.44 8.42 -12.60
CA PRO A 76 19.50 7.12 -11.95
C PRO A 76 19.96 6.02 -12.91
N HIS A 77 20.69 5.05 -12.39
CA HIS A 77 21.07 3.89 -13.20
C HIS A 77 19.84 3.05 -13.55
N CYS A 78 19.77 2.59 -14.80
CA CYS A 78 18.76 1.61 -15.22
C CYS A 78 18.77 0.38 -14.30
N TRP A 79 17.59 -0.22 -14.17
CA TRP A 79 17.36 -1.49 -13.51
C TRP A 79 18.24 -2.57 -14.12
N ASN A 80 18.86 -3.39 -13.27
CA ASN A 80 19.76 -4.44 -13.69
C ASN A 80 19.61 -5.63 -12.72
N PRO A 81 19.29 -6.85 -13.20
CA PRO A 81 19.06 -8.00 -12.31
C PRO A 81 20.31 -8.40 -11.53
N ASN A 82 21.51 -7.96 -11.94
CA ASN A 82 22.75 -8.25 -11.25
C ASN A 82 23.04 -7.28 -10.08
N ARG A 83 22.32 -6.15 -9.98
CA ARG A 83 22.49 -5.20 -8.87
C ARG A 83 21.74 -5.68 -7.64
N ALA A 84 22.40 -5.69 -6.48
CA ALA A 84 21.81 -6.11 -5.20
C ALA A 84 20.46 -5.42 -4.92
N SER A 85 20.39 -4.10 -5.04
CA SER A 85 19.15 -3.34 -4.80
C SER A 85 18.00 -3.75 -5.73
N CYS A 86 18.28 -4.19 -6.95
CA CYS A 86 17.25 -4.63 -7.90
C CYS A 86 16.80 -6.08 -7.63
N LYS A 87 17.65 -6.92 -7.02
CA LYS A 87 17.30 -8.29 -6.61
C LYS A 87 16.34 -8.31 -5.42
N GLU A 88 16.35 -7.26 -4.61
CA GLU A 88 15.44 -7.10 -3.47
C GLU A 88 14.03 -6.62 -3.90
N GLU A 89 13.87 -6.18 -5.15
CA GLU A 89 12.58 -5.72 -5.67
C GLU A 89 11.63 -6.90 -5.90
N VAL A 90 10.53 -6.94 -5.15
CA VAL A 90 9.57 -8.06 -5.19
C VAL A 90 8.74 -8.12 -6.47
N PHE A 91 8.54 -6.97 -7.13
CA PHE A 91 7.72 -6.84 -8.33
C PHE A 91 8.33 -5.85 -9.34
N PRO A 92 9.26 -6.29 -10.21
CA PRO A 92 9.91 -5.43 -11.20
C PRO A 92 9.01 -5.17 -12.41
N VAL A 93 8.38 -3.98 -12.46
CA VAL A 93 7.61 -3.49 -13.62
C VAL A 93 8.28 -2.22 -14.14
N LEU A 94 8.94 -2.31 -15.29
CA LEU A 94 9.89 -1.29 -15.72
C LEU A 94 9.22 -0.19 -16.55
N ASN A 95 9.48 1.06 -16.16
CA ASN A 95 9.11 2.23 -16.95
C ASN A 95 9.76 2.14 -18.35
N PRO A 96 9.00 2.44 -19.43
CA PRO A 96 9.50 2.27 -20.79
C PRO A 96 10.45 3.38 -21.25
N ALA A 97 10.43 4.54 -20.58
CA ALA A 97 11.34 5.66 -20.88
C ALA A 97 12.67 5.49 -20.12
N TYR A 98 13.77 5.90 -20.76
CA TYR A 98 15.08 5.92 -20.11
C TYR A 98 15.10 6.98 -18.97
N PRO A 99 15.68 6.67 -17.79
CA PRO A 99 16.23 5.38 -17.39
C PRO A 99 15.13 4.36 -17.04
N TYR A 100 15.33 3.09 -17.43
CA TYR A 100 14.39 2.01 -17.14
C TYR A 100 14.42 1.69 -15.64
N VAL A 101 13.47 2.24 -14.88
CA VAL A 101 13.37 2.07 -13.42
C VAL A 101 12.06 1.37 -13.05
N ASN A 102 12.05 0.72 -11.88
CA ASN A 102 10.87 -0.01 -11.42
C ASN A 102 9.74 0.95 -10.98
N ALA A 103 8.61 0.89 -11.69
CA ALA A 103 7.38 1.63 -11.38
C ALA A 103 6.67 1.10 -10.11
N ALA A 104 6.96 -0.13 -9.71
CA ALA A 104 6.36 -0.83 -8.57
C ALA A 104 7.33 -0.93 -7.36
N HIS A 105 8.31 -0.04 -7.25
CA HIS A 105 9.31 -0.02 -6.17
C HIS A 105 8.72 0.09 -4.74
N ALA A 106 7.48 0.58 -4.59
CA ALA A 106 6.80 0.67 -3.31
C ALA A 106 5.91 -0.54 -2.99
N VAL A 107 5.81 -1.51 -3.89
CA VAL A 107 4.99 -2.70 -3.67
C VAL A 107 5.65 -3.58 -2.62
N GLY A 108 4.89 -3.93 -1.58
CA GLY A 108 5.33 -4.82 -0.49
C GLY A 108 4.97 -6.28 -0.76
N ARG A 109 5.50 -7.20 0.05
CA ARG A 109 5.22 -8.65 -0.06
C ARG A 109 3.76 -8.96 0.22
N CYS A 110 3.20 -8.44 1.32
CA CYS A 110 1.78 -8.62 1.63
C CYS A 110 0.91 -7.94 0.57
N GLY A 111 1.28 -6.75 0.11
CA GLY A 111 0.57 -6.04 -0.95
C GLY A 111 0.49 -6.85 -2.26
N LEU A 112 1.63 -7.41 -2.68
CA LEU A 112 1.74 -8.25 -3.88
C LEU A 112 0.95 -9.56 -3.74
N GLN A 113 1.03 -10.23 -2.59
CA GLN A 113 0.29 -11.47 -2.35
C GLN A 113 -1.22 -11.24 -2.50
N HIS A 114 -1.76 -10.20 -1.88
CA HIS A 114 -3.18 -9.92 -2.00
C HIS A 114 -3.60 -9.48 -3.41
N PHE A 115 -2.74 -8.75 -4.12
CA PHE A 115 -2.98 -8.40 -5.52
C PHE A 115 -3.05 -9.67 -6.39
N TYR A 116 -2.15 -10.62 -6.13
CA TYR A 116 -2.18 -11.93 -6.76
C TYR A 116 -3.45 -12.73 -6.42
N ASP A 117 -3.87 -12.77 -5.15
CA ASP A 117 -5.09 -13.48 -4.74
C ASP A 117 -6.34 -12.94 -5.47
N GLU A 118 -6.41 -11.62 -5.66
CA GLU A 118 -7.48 -10.99 -6.43
C GLU A 118 -7.41 -11.31 -7.94
N ILE A 119 -6.20 -11.45 -8.50
CA ILE A 119 -6.01 -11.92 -9.88
C ILE A 119 -6.51 -13.36 -10.03
N VAL A 120 -6.13 -14.26 -9.11
CA VAL A 120 -6.58 -15.66 -9.10
C VAL A 120 -8.10 -15.74 -8.94
N ARG A 121 -8.68 -14.95 -8.04
CA ARG A 121 -10.14 -14.90 -7.86
C ARG A 121 -10.83 -14.50 -9.16
N ALA A 122 -10.37 -13.44 -9.82
CA ALA A 122 -10.93 -13.01 -11.10
C ALA A 122 -10.74 -14.05 -12.21
N GLN A 123 -9.59 -14.71 -12.28
CA GLN A 123 -9.32 -15.80 -13.22
C GLN A 123 -10.31 -16.95 -13.04
N LYS A 124 -10.56 -17.39 -11.80
CA LYS A 124 -11.53 -18.46 -11.48
C LYS A 124 -12.94 -18.09 -11.91
N LEU A 125 -13.38 -16.85 -11.63
CA LEU A 125 -14.69 -16.34 -12.05
C LEU A 125 -14.82 -16.32 -13.57
N LEU A 126 -13.78 -15.88 -14.29
CA LEU A 126 -13.76 -15.85 -15.75
C LEU A 126 -13.79 -17.26 -16.35
N HIS A 127 -13.07 -18.22 -15.75
CA HIS A 127 -13.08 -19.61 -16.18
C HIS A 127 -14.47 -20.26 -16.00
N ALA A 128 -15.15 -19.98 -14.89
CA ALA A 128 -16.50 -20.49 -14.64
C ALA A 128 -17.58 -19.89 -15.57
N HIS A 129 -17.28 -18.79 -16.28
CA HIS A 129 -18.21 -18.12 -17.18
C HIS A 129 -17.59 -17.99 -18.59
N PRO A 130 -17.56 -19.05 -19.41
CA PRO A 130 -16.92 -19.01 -20.74
C PRO A 130 -17.67 -18.09 -21.73
N GLU A 131 -19.01 -18.08 -21.67
CA GLU A 131 -19.87 -17.35 -22.62
C GLU A 131 -19.91 -15.82 -22.42
N GLY A 132 -19.36 -15.30 -21.32
CA GLY A 132 -19.42 -13.86 -21.03
C GLY A 132 -18.58 -13.41 -19.85
N LEU A 133 -18.45 -12.10 -19.66
CA LEU A 133 -17.66 -11.52 -18.58
C LEU A 133 -18.56 -11.25 -17.35
N PRO A 134 -18.35 -11.94 -16.21
CA PRO A 134 -19.15 -11.72 -15.00
C PRO A 134 -18.68 -10.46 -14.26
N MET A 135 -18.78 -9.30 -14.92
CA MET A 135 -18.22 -8.03 -14.43
C MET A 135 -18.73 -7.64 -13.04
N SER A 136 -20.00 -7.89 -12.73
CA SER A 136 -20.57 -7.62 -11.41
C SER A 136 -19.88 -8.41 -10.29
N GLN A 137 -19.54 -9.68 -10.52
CA GLN A 137 -18.86 -10.56 -9.55
C GLN A 137 -17.36 -10.24 -9.44
N ILE A 138 -16.71 -9.95 -10.58
CA ILE A 138 -15.30 -9.52 -10.60
C ILE A 138 -15.15 -8.22 -9.81
N TRP A 139 -16.09 -7.30 -9.97
CA TRP A 139 -16.10 -5.99 -9.35
C TRP A 139 -16.97 -5.91 -8.10
N GLU A 140 -17.28 -7.04 -7.44
CA GLU A 140 -17.93 -7.01 -6.14
C GLU A 140 -17.04 -6.22 -5.15
N PRO A 141 -17.58 -5.35 -4.28
CA PRO A 141 -16.78 -4.71 -3.23
C PRO A 141 -16.10 -5.73 -2.30
N TYR A 142 -14.83 -5.49 -1.95
CA TYR A 142 -14.13 -6.28 -0.95
C TYR A 142 -14.40 -5.73 0.45
N SER A 143 -14.76 -6.61 1.39
CA SER A 143 -14.95 -6.27 2.82
C SER A 143 -13.77 -6.82 3.62
N ILE A 144 -13.00 -5.93 4.24
CA ILE A 144 -11.78 -6.29 4.98
C ILE A 144 -12.11 -7.01 6.30
N CYS A 145 -13.23 -6.66 6.92
CA CYS A 145 -13.70 -7.27 8.17
C CYS A 145 -14.06 -8.77 8.04
N LYS A 146 -14.26 -9.28 6.81
CA LYS A 146 -14.45 -10.73 6.58
C LYS A 146 -13.16 -11.53 6.76
N ASN A 147 -12.00 -10.89 6.58
CA ASN A 147 -10.70 -11.57 6.55
C ASN A 147 -9.83 -11.22 7.77
N PHE A 148 -10.11 -10.10 8.43
CA PHE A 148 -9.32 -9.57 9.54
C PHE A 148 -10.23 -9.26 10.73
N SER A 149 -9.84 -9.74 11.91
CA SER A 149 -10.54 -9.49 13.19
C SER A 149 -9.80 -8.49 14.09
N GLN A 150 -8.56 -8.16 13.76
CA GLN A 150 -7.73 -7.19 14.46
C GLN A 150 -7.28 -6.10 13.48
N PHE A 151 -7.28 -4.86 13.95
CA PHE A 151 -6.89 -3.70 13.18
C PHE A 151 -5.94 -2.83 13.99
N VAL A 152 -5.01 -2.18 13.29
CA VAL A 152 -4.26 -1.04 13.81
C VAL A 152 -4.70 0.20 13.06
N ALA A 153 -4.93 1.27 13.82
CA ALA A 153 -5.26 2.59 13.32
C ALA A 153 -4.09 3.53 13.63
N ILE A 154 -3.51 4.15 12.61
CA ILE A 154 -2.48 5.20 12.76
C ILE A 154 -3.18 6.56 12.66
N HIS A 155 -2.99 7.39 13.67
CA HIS A 155 -3.60 8.71 13.80
C HIS A 155 -2.57 9.80 13.50
N VAL A 156 -2.94 10.72 12.62
CA VAL A 156 -2.18 11.93 12.32
C VAL A 156 -3.08 13.11 12.60
N SER A 157 -2.61 14.12 13.33
CA SER A 157 -3.47 15.22 13.74
C SER A 157 -2.72 16.55 13.85
N CYS A 158 -3.44 17.63 13.58
CA CYS A 158 -3.01 18.99 13.86
C CYS A 158 -4.08 19.74 14.65
N VAL A 159 -3.67 20.63 15.54
CA VAL A 159 -4.54 21.53 16.29
C VAL A 159 -4.06 22.97 16.17
N ALA A 160 -4.94 23.93 15.90
CA ALA A 160 -4.57 25.35 15.92
C ALA A 160 -5.78 26.24 16.17
N ALA A 161 -5.56 27.41 16.78
CA ALA A 161 -6.63 28.39 17.04
C ALA A 161 -7.20 29.01 15.74
N VAL A 162 -6.41 29.03 14.66
CA VAL A 162 -6.80 29.56 13.34
C VAL A 162 -6.98 28.42 12.35
N GLU A 163 -8.13 28.36 11.69
CA GLU A 163 -8.49 27.28 10.76
C GLU A 163 -7.51 27.14 9.60
N GLU A 164 -7.17 28.25 8.94
CA GLU A 164 -6.26 28.26 7.79
C GLU A 164 -4.86 27.77 8.16
N GLU A 165 -4.38 28.13 9.35
CA GLU A 165 -3.10 27.64 9.87
C GLU A 165 -3.15 26.14 10.14
N CYS A 166 -4.24 25.65 10.73
CA CYS A 166 -4.46 24.23 10.98
C CYS A 166 -4.47 23.42 9.67
N GLU A 167 -5.21 23.87 8.65
CA GLU A 167 -5.29 23.21 7.35
C GLU A 167 -3.94 23.15 6.65
N ARG A 168 -3.20 24.26 6.62
CA ARG A 168 -1.86 24.33 6.02
C ARG A 168 -0.90 23.38 6.74
N ALA A 169 -0.86 23.43 8.07
CA ALA A 169 0.00 22.56 8.86
C ALA A 169 -0.38 21.09 8.69
N PHE A 170 -1.67 20.78 8.68
CA PHE A 170 -2.19 19.43 8.47
C PHE A 170 -1.81 18.87 7.11
N GLY A 171 -1.94 19.65 6.02
CA GLY A 171 -1.53 19.19 4.68
C GLY A 171 -0.05 18.80 4.61
N ILE A 172 0.83 19.58 5.24
CA ILE A 172 2.26 19.30 5.33
C ILE A 172 2.52 18.05 6.19
N TRP A 173 1.94 18.01 7.40
CA TRP A 173 2.17 16.95 8.37
C TRP A 173 1.64 15.60 7.89
N LYS A 174 0.39 15.59 7.41
CA LYS A 174 -0.23 14.45 6.75
C LYS A 174 0.62 13.95 5.59
N GLY A 175 1.05 14.83 4.69
CA GLY A 175 1.86 14.45 3.53
C GLY A 175 3.20 13.80 3.91
N LEU A 176 3.87 14.33 4.94
CA LEU A 176 5.09 13.71 5.46
C LEU A 176 4.82 12.31 6.01
N VAL A 177 3.84 12.15 6.91
CA VAL A 177 3.53 10.84 7.51
C VAL A 177 3.07 9.85 6.46
N GLU A 178 2.21 10.26 5.51
CA GLU A 178 1.78 9.44 4.37
C GLU A 178 2.97 8.92 3.57
N SER A 179 4.00 9.75 3.32
CA SER A 179 5.21 9.31 2.61
C SER A 179 5.99 8.20 3.33
N LYS A 180 5.73 8.00 4.63
CA LYS A 180 6.43 7.04 5.49
C LYS A 180 5.58 5.85 5.94
N LEU A 181 4.26 5.84 5.71
CA LEU A 181 3.39 4.70 6.07
C LEU A 181 3.88 3.35 5.52
N ARG A 182 4.54 3.33 4.35
CA ARG A 182 5.11 2.11 3.79
C ARG A 182 6.15 1.44 4.71
N PHE A 183 6.90 2.22 5.51
CA PHE A 183 7.91 1.66 6.42
C PHE A 183 7.24 0.86 7.54
N PHE A 184 6.07 1.32 8.01
CA PHE A 184 5.24 0.53 8.93
C PHE A 184 4.81 -0.79 8.29
N VAL A 185 4.29 -0.75 7.06
CA VAL A 185 3.86 -1.98 6.34
C VAL A 185 5.04 -2.94 6.14
N TYR A 186 6.21 -2.43 5.75
CA TYR A 186 7.42 -3.23 5.55
C TYR A 186 7.94 -3.88 6.85
N ALA A 187 7.89 -3.17 7.98
CA ALA A 187 8.24 -3.73 9.27
C ALA A 187 7.26 -4.84 9.70
N MET A 188 5.95 -4.59 9.50
CA MET A 188 4.89 -5.55 9.85
C MET A 188 4.94 -6.82 8.99
N GLU A 189 5.10 -6.70 7.68
CA GLU A 189 5.06 -7.84 6.74
C GLU A 189 6.22 -8.83 6.90
N CYS A 190 7.21 -8.53 7.74
CA CYS A 190 8.26 -9.49 8.10
C CYS A 190 7.73 -10.63 8.97
N THR A 191 6.67 -10.39 9.76
CA THR A 191 6.18 -11.37 10.75
C THR A 191 4.69 -11.66 10.58
N VAL A 192 3.89 -10.66 10.23
CA VAL A 192 2.43 -10.79 10.15
C VAL A 192 1.93 -10.58 8.73
N ASP A 193 0.72 -11.02 8.47
CA ASP A 193 -0.04 -10.57 7.31
C ASP A 193 -0.69 -9.22 7.66
N VAL A 194 -0.33 -8.20 6.89
CA VAL A 194 -0.78 -6.83 7.06
C VAL A 194 -1.51 -6.38 5.79
N ARG A 195 -2.74 -5.90 5.98
CA ARG A 195 -3.61 -5.44 4.89
C ARG A 195 -3.94 -3.97 5.08
N PRO A 196 -3.26 -3.06 4.39
CA PRO A 196 -3.67 -1.66 4.39
C PRO A 196 -5.09 -1.50 3.86
N PHE A 197 -5.89 -0.68 4.51
CA PHE A 197 -7.21 -0.30 4.06
C PHE A 197 -7.13 1.06 3.34
N PRO A 198 -7.30 1.11 2.01
CA PRO A 198 -6.94 2.29 1.24
C PRO A 198 -7.97 3.44 1.31
N LYS A 199 -8.94 3.39 2.24
CA LYS A 199 -9.83 4.51 2.55
C LYS A 199 -9.27 5.23 3.79
N ILE A 200 -9.04 6.53 3.65
CA ILE A 200 -8.54 7.40 4.73
C ILE A 200 -9.73 8.03 5.42
N PHE A 201 -9.74 7.98 6.75
CA PHE A 201 -10.76 8.64 7.56
C PHE A 201 -10.29 10.04 7.86
N LEU A 202 -11.14 11.03 7.61
CA LEU A 202 -10.83 12.43 7.85
C LEU A 202 -11.84 12.97 8.86
N LEU A 203 -11.32 13.60 9.92
CA LEU A 203 -12.12 14.29 10.92
C LEU A 203 -11.67 15.75 10.97
N ASN A 204 -12.62 16.64 10.70
CA ASN A 204 -12.45 18.08 10.77
C ASN A 204 -13.48 18.62 11.76
N THR A 205 -13.02 19.12 12.90
CA THR A 205 -13.93 19.61 13.94
C THR A 205 -13.32 20.79 14.69
N ARG A 206 -14.17 21.51 15.42
CA ARG A 206 -13.76 22.49 16.42
C ARG A 206 -13.74 21.81 17.79
N VAL A 207 -12.70 22.04 18.56
CA VAL A 207 -12.50 21.48 19.91
C VAL A 207 -12.61 22.64 20.90
N ASP A 208 -13.61 22.58 21.78
CA ASP A 208 -13.84 23.64 22.77
C ASP A 208 -12.86 23.54 23.95
N ASN A 209 -11.66 24.07 23.76
CA ASN A 209 -10.74 24.38 24.84
C ASN A 209 -10.84 25.88 25.13
N CYS A 210 -11.61 26.23 26.17
CA CYS A 210 -11.73 27.54 26.84
C CYS A 210 -11.36 28.82 26.03
N ASN A 211 -12.38 29.65 25.77
CA ASN A 211 -12.39 31.05 25.29
C ASN A 211 -12.21 31.36 23.79
N ASN A 212 -11.89 30.39 22.93
CA ASN A 212 -12.20 30.40 21.49
C ASN A 212 -11.74 29.04 20.93
N GLY A 213 -12.66 28.06 20.84
CA GLY A 213 -12.30 26.67 20.53
C GLY A 213 -11.35 26.51 19.33
N ASP A 214 -10.37 25.62 19.48
CA ASP A 214 -9.34 25.30 18.49
C ASP A 214 -9.91 24.49 17.33
N TYR A 215 -9.24 24.51 16.18
CA TYR A 215 -9.54 23.65 15.05
C TYR A 215 -8.68 22.40 15.12
N LEU A 216 -9.31 21.23 15.02
CA LEU A 216 -8.67 19.92 14.90
C LEU A 216 -8.84 19.39 13.48
N ARG A 217 -7.73 18.93 12.91
CA ARG A 217 -7.69 18.14 11.68
C ARG A 217 -7.03 16.81 11.98
N LYS A 218 -7.68 15.72 11.60
CA LYS A 218 -7.22 14.37 11.87
C LYS A 218 -7.40 13.47 10.66
N SER A 219 -6.38 12.68 10.34
CA SER A 219 -6.49 11.53 9.44
C SER A 219 -6.20 10.23 10.18
N VAL A 220 -6.93 9.18 9.83
CA VAL A 220 -6.72 7.83 10.37
C VAL A 220 -6.55 6.83 9.24
N TYR A 221 -5.49 6.01 9.36
CA TYR A 221 -5.11 4.97 8.40
C TYR A 221 -5.25 3.61 9.07
N PHE A 222 -6.02 2.71 8.45
CA PHE A 222 -6.29 1.38 9.01
C PHE A 222 -5.49 0.29 8.31
N PHE A 223 -5.05 -0.69 9.09
CA PHE A 223 -4.41 -1.89 8.60
C PHE A 223 -5.00 -3.10 9.31
N GLY A 224 -5.55 -4.05 8.54
CA GLY A 224 -5.97 -5.35 9.05
C GLY A 224 -4.75 -6.20 9.37
N LEU A 225 -4.78 -6.90 10.51
CA LEU A 225 -3.68 -7.70 11.02
C LEU A 225 -4.10 -9.16 11.19
N LYS A 226 -3.29 -10.08 10.67
CA LYS A 226 -3.44 -11.51 10.90
C LYS A 226 -2.06 -12.14 11.11
N LEU A 227 -1.91 -13.04 12.08
CA LEU A 227 -0.68 -13.81 12.22
C LEU A 227 -0.50 -14.73 11.01
N ARG A 228 0.73 -14.83 10.51
CA ARG A 228 1.04 -15.79 9.44
C ARG A 228 0.94 -17.21 9.99
N GLU A 229 0.22 -18.07 9.28
CA GLU A 229 0.21 -19.50 9.59
C GLU A 229 1.59 -20.08 9.25
N CYS A 230 2.40 -20.40 10.26
CA CYS A 230 3.64 -21.11 10.04
C CYS A 230 3.33 -22.54 9.58
N MET A 231 3.63 -22.83 8.32
CA MET A 231 3.62 -24.20 7.79
C MET A 231 4.68 -25.02 8.54
N GLY A 232 4.28 -25.79 9.58
CA GLY A 232 5.14 -26.82 10.17
C GLY A 232 5.20 -26.95 11.70
N SER A 233 4.42 -26.23 12.51
CA SER A 233 4.39 -26.45 13.96
C SER A 233 3.02 -26.94 14.44
N ASN A 234 2.91 -28.24 14.72
CA ASN A 234 1.73 -28.85 15.35
C ASN A 234 1.65 -28.59 16.87
N ASN A 235 2.47 -27.69 17.42
CA ASN A 235 2.39 -27.29 18.82
C ASN A 235 2.70 -25.80 18.92
N LEU A 236 1.68 -24.96 18.82
CA LEU A 236 1.80 -23.59 19.30
C LEU A 236 0.46 -23.16 19.89
N HIS A 237 0.50 -22.77 21.17
CA HIS A 237 -0.57 -22.02 21.78
C HIS A 237 -0.99 -20.91 20.81
N SER A 238 -2.27 -20.93 20.44
CA SER A 238 -2.86 -20.01 19.48
C SER A 238 -2.73 -18.59 20.03
N LEU A 239 -1.63 -17.91 19.70
CA LEU A 239 -1.65 -16.47 19.62
C LEU A 239 -2.67 -16.17 18.52
N THR A 240 -3.84 -15.68 18.92
CA THR A 240 -4.92 -15.29 18.00
C THR A 240 -4.75 -13.86 17.51
N LEU A 241 -3.94 -13.06 18.21
CA LEU A 241 -3.78 -11.62 17.99
C LEU A 241 -2.30 -11.23 17.95
N VAL A 242 -2.00 -10.23 17.14
CA VAL A 242 -0.71 -9.55 17.08
C VAL A 242 -0.53 -8.71 18.34
N SER A 243 0.64 -8.81 18.99
CA SER A 243 0.91 -8.11 20.25
C SER A 243 1.08 -6.60 20.05
N HIS A 244 0.69 -5.82 21.07
CA HIS A 244 0.92 -4.38 21.09
C HIS A 244 2.40 -4.02 20.97
N GLU A 245 3.29 -4.78 21.62
CA GLU A 245 4.74 -4.56 21.57
C GLU A 245 5.31 -4.67 20.15
N PHE A 246 4.87 -5.68 19.38
CA PHE A 246 5.29 -5.83 17.99
C PHE A 246 4.83 -4.66 17.11
N VAL A 247 3.57 -4.24 17.29
CA VAL A 247 3.02 -3.09 16.56
C VAL A 247 3.73 -1.80 16.96
N ALA A 248 4.03 -1.60 18.25
CA ALA A 248 4.79 -0.46 18.74
C ALA A 248 6.19 -0.40 18.14
N SER A 249 6.89 -1.53 18.06
CA SER A 249 8.21 -1.61 17.42
C SER A 249 8.13 -1.28 15.93
N SER A 250 7.16 -1.82 15.21
CA SER A 250 6.96 -1.52 13.78
C SER A 250 6.57 -0.05 13.54
N PHE A 251 5.80 0.52 14.46
CA PHE A 251 5.43 1.94 14.47
C PHE A 251 6.65 2.84 14.74
N ALA A 252 7.55 2.42 15.64
CA ALA A 252 8.79 3.16 15.93
C ALA A 252 9.70 3.25 14.69
N GLU A 253 9.81 2.19 13.88
CA GLU A 253 10.55 2.22 12.61
C GLU A 253 9.99 3.26 11.64
N MET A 254 8.66 3.35 11.54
CA MET A 254 7.99 4.39 10.76
C MET A 254 8.31 5.79 11.31
N MET A 255 8.27 5.95 12.63
CA MET A 255 8.55 7.23 13.29
C MET A 255 9.99 7.69 13.11
N CYS A 256 10.98 6.79 13.14
CA CYS A 256 12.36 7.10 12.76
C CYS A 256 12.43 7.71 11.35
N ALA A 257 11.75 7.10 10.38
CA ALA A 257 11.71 7.59 9.00
C ALA A 257 10.96 8.93 8.84
N VAL A 258 9.98 9.21 9.70
CA VAL A 258 9.31 10.53 9.79
C VAL A 258 10.30 11.57 10.32
N SER A 259 10.96 11.30 11.44
CA SER A 259 11.94 12.20 12.05
C SER A 259 13.11 12.53 11.13
N GLU A 260 13.62 11.56 10.37
CA GLU A 260 14.63 11.81 9.33
C GLU A 260 14.13 12.76 8.24
N GLY A 261 12.87 12.63 7.83
CA GLY A 261 12.24 13.50 6.84
C GLY A 261 12.08 14.95 7.31
N MET A 262 12.02 15.17 8.62
CA MET A 262 11.95 16.52 9.21
C MET A 262 13.32 17.22 9.17
N ASN A 263 14.41 16.45 9.32
CA ASN A 263 15.77 16.95 9.53
C ASN A 263 16.63 16.98 8.25
N SER A 264 16.02 17.01 7.06
CA SER A 264 16.72 16.92 5.76
C SER A 264 18.02 17.74 5.71
N SER A 265 19.15 17.05 5.60
CA SER A 265 20.50 17.62 5.52
C SER A 265 20.82 18.31 4.19
N SER A 266 19.89 18.34 3.23
CA SER A 266 20.09 18.82 1.85
C SER A 266 19.10 19.90 1.40
N GLY A 267 18.36 20.55 2.31
CA GLY A 267 17.35 21.56 1.97
C GLY A 267 16.78 22.32 3.17
N VAL A 268 15.79 23.18 2.92
CA VAL A 268 15.03 23.90 3.97
C VAL A 268 14.29 22.85 4.82
N PRO A 269 14.50 22.79 6.15
CA PRO A 269 13.79 21.87 7.02
C PRO A 269 12.28 22.05 6.87
N LEU A 270 11.52 20.95 6.94
CA LEU A 270 10.07 21.07 7.03
C LEU A 270 9.73 21.91 8.27
N PRO A 271 8.79 22.89 8.18
CA PRO A 271 8.44 23.76 9.29
C PRO A 271 7.61 22.98 10.32
N TYR A 272 8.27 22.10 11.07
CA TYR A 272 7.64 21.36 12.15
C TYR A 272 7.29 22.31 13.29
N GLN A 273 6.01 22.29 13.68
CA GLN A 273 5.47 23.14 14.74
C GLN A 273 4.87 22.20 15.79
N PRO A 274 5.61 21.76 16.82
CA PRO A 274 5.11 20.75 17.79
C PRO A 274 3.86 21.21 18.56
N GLN A 275 3.64 22.53 18.65
CA GLN A 275 2.42 23.11 19.22
C GLN A 275 1.18 22.96 18.33
N ILE A 276 1.35 22.68 17.04
CA ILE A 276 0.27 22.49 16.07
C ILE A 276 0.23 21.05 15.57
N MET A 277 1.36 20.50 15.15
CA MET A 277 1.53 19.17 14.58
C MET A 277 1.75 18.17 15.72
N LEU A 278 0.72 17.39 16.03
CA LEU A 278 0.79 16.40 17.10
C LEU A 278 1.57 15.16 16.62
N ASP A 279 2.38 14.59 17.52
CA ASP A 279 3.08 13.34 17.22
C ASP A 279 2.08 12.26 16.77
N PRO A 280 2.37 11.52 15.69
CA PRO A 280 1.51 10.44 15.27
C PRO A 280 1.41 9.41 16.39
N SER A 281 0.25 8.78 16.48
CA SER A 281 0.01 7.71 17.46
C SER A 281 -0.67 6.54 16.77
N PHE A 282 -0.73 5.39 17.44
CA PHE A 282 -1.49 4.25 16.97
C PHE A 282 -2.40 3.71 18.07
N SER A 283 -3.45 3.01 17.64
CA SER A 283 -4.37 2.27 18.51
C SER A 283 -4.68 0.91 17.90
N LEU A 284 -4.82 -0.10 18.74
CA LEU A 284 -5.27 -1.43 18.33
C LEU A 284 -6.76 -1.58 18.60
N HIS A 285 -7.43 -2.25 17.67
CA HIS A 285 -8.87 -2.47 17.72
C HIS A 285 -9.18 -3.92 17.34
N SER A 286 -10.25 -4.47 17.92
CA SER A 286 -10.87 -5.70 17.45
C SER A 286 -12.24 -5.43 16.84
N VAL A 287 -12.61 -6.19 15.80
CA VAL A 287 -13.96 -6.11 15.18
C VAL A 287 -15.08 -6.41 16.17
N HIS A 288 -14.76 -7.09 17.28
CA HIS A 288 -15.71 -7.43 18.33
C HIS A 288 -15.89 -6.34 19.40
N GLU A 289 -15.14 -5.24 19.32
CA GLU A 289 -15.28 -4.11 20.25
C GLU A 289 -16.35 -3.14 19.73
N ASP A 290 -17.36 -2.86 20.56
CA ASP A 290 -18.52 -2.04 20.19
C ASP A 290 -18.12 -0.62 19.73
N ASP A 291 -17.06 -0.05 20.32
CA ASP A 291 -16.61 1.30 20.00
C ASP A 291 -15.98 1.38 18.60
N PHE A 292 -15.27 0.34 18.16
CA PHE A 292 -14.69 0.26 16.81
C PHE A 292 -15.78 0.18 15.74
N VAL A 293 -16.81 -0.64 15.98
CA VAL A 293 -17.95 -0.76 15.06
C VAL A 293 -18.74 0.54 15.00
N ARG A 294 -18.95 1.22 16.13
CA ARG A 294 -19.65 2.51 16.17
C ARG A 294 -18.89 3.65 15.51
N GLU A 295 -17.56 3.69 15.64
CA GLU A 295 -16.74 4.78 15.08
C GLU A 295 -16.35 4.51 13.61
N PHE A 296 -16.12 3.25 13.22
CA PHE A 296 -15.53 2.90 11.92
C PHE A 296 -16.27 1.80 11.13
N GLY A 297 -17.25 1.12 11.72
CA GLY A 297 -17.89 -0.08 11.16
C GLY A 297 -18.56 0.13 9.80
N ASP A 298 -19.24 1.26 9.59
CA ASP A 298 -19.88 1.59 8.31
C ASP A 298 -18.87 1.83 7.18
N HIS A 299 -17.64 2.19 7.51
CA HIS A 299 -16.63 2.61 6.55
C HIS A 299 -15.72 1.45 6.10
N LEU A 300 -15.58 0.43 6.95
CA LEU A 300 -14.78 -0.78 6.72
C LEU A 300 -15.54 -1.89 5.96
N ASN A 301 -16.85 -1.73 5.81
CA ASN A 301 -17.70 -2.59 4.98
C ASN A 301 -17.70 -2.22 3.49
#